data_AF-X0WAY7-F1
#
_entry.id   AF-X0WAY7-F1
#
_cell.length_a   1.000
_cell.length_b   1.000
_cell.length_c   1.000
_cell.angle_alpha   90.00
_cell.angle_beta   90.00
_cell.angle_gamma   90.00
#
_symmetry.space_group_name_H-M   'P 1'
#
loop_
_entity.id
_entity.type
_entity.pdbx_description
1 polymer ?
#
loop_
_entity_poly.entity_id
_entity_poly.type
_entity_poly.pdbx_seq_one_letter_code
_entity_poly.pdbx_strand_id
1 'polypeptide(L)' 'MSRLSAIVTTFNEAEQIEETLRRLSFADEVLVVDSFSTD' A
#
# COMPACT_ATOMS: atom_id res chain seq x y z
N MET A 1 -2.68 9.47 -21.45
CA MET A 1 -3.22 9.31 -20.09
C MET A 1 -2.07 9.40 -19.11
N SER A 2 -2.21 10.16 -18.02
CA SER A 2 -1.22 10.22 -16.94
C SER A 2 -1.27 8.92 -16.14
N ARG A 3 -0.10 8.36 -15.79
CA ARG A 3 0.00 7.22 -14.88
C ARG A 3 -0.08 7.69 -13.43
N LEU A 4 -0.70 6.88 -12.58
CA LEU A 4 -0.81 7.13 -11.14
C LEU A 4 -0.02 6.09 -10.36
N SER A 5 0.94 6.55 -9.58
CA SER A 5 1.65 5.73 -8.58
C SER A 5 1.17 6.11 -7.17
N ALA A 6 0.93 5.12 -6.33
CA ALA A 6 0.63 5.28 -4.91
C ALA A 6 1.80 4.77 -4.05
N ILE A 7 2.12 5.49 -2.97
CA ILE A 7 3.09 5.04 -1.96
C ILE A 7 2.32 4.80 -0.66
N VAL A 8 2.46 3.59 -0.10
CA VAL A 8 1.87 3.18 1.17
C VAL A 8 3.00 2.98 2.17
N THR A 9 3.11 3.86 3.15
CA THR A 9 3.99 3.65 4.31
C THR A 9 3.23 2.89 5.38
N THR A 10 3.83 1.84 5.94
CA THR A 10 3.15 0.96 6.91
C THR A 10 4.07 0.60 8.07
N PHE A 11 3.47 0.41 9.25
CA PHE A 11 4.10 -0.12 10.45
C PHE A 11 3.04 -0.82 11.29
N ASN A 12 3.16 -2.12 11.46
CA ASN A 12 2.23 -2.96 12.19
C ASN A 12 0.74 -2.85 11.77
N GLU A 13 0.46 -3.10 10.48
CA GLU A 13 -0.88 -2.99 9.89
C GLU A 13 -1.31 -4.28 9.17
N ALA A 14 -0.94 -5.45 9.71
CA ALA A 14 -1.23 -6.74 9.08
C ALA A 14 -2.75 -6.96 8.83
N GLU A 15 -3.61 -6.40 9.69
CA GLU A 15 -5.07 -6.53 9.56
C GLU A 15 -5.69 -5.60 8.50
N GLN A 16 -5.00 -4.51 8.13
CA GLN A 16 -5.53 -3.41 7.32
C GLN A 16 -4.88 -3.34 5.93
N ILE A 17 -3.68 -3.89 5.78
CA ILE A 17 -2.89 -3.79 4.55
C ILE A 17 -3.63 -4.42 3.36
N GLU A 18 -4.35 -5.52 3.57
CA GLU A 18 -5.11 -6.19 2.51
C GLU A 18 -6.21 -5.29 1.94
N GLU A 19 -7.06 -4.74 2.81
CA GLU A 19 -8.15 -3.86 2.38
C GLU A 19 -7.60 -2.58 1.73
N THR A 20 -6.50 -2.04 2.27
CA THR A 20 -5.82 -0.87 1.71
C THR A 20 -5.36 -1.12 0.28
N LEU A 21 -4.68 -2.24 0.03
CA LEU A 21 -4.21 -2.61 -1.31
C LEU A 21 -5.39 -2.88 -2.27
N ARG A 22 -6.48 -3.50 -1.81
CA ARG A 22 -7.70 -3.67 -2.61
C ARG A 22 -8.30 -2.33 -3.02
N ARG A 23 -8.35 -1.35 -2.10
CA ARG A 23 -8.86 0.00 -2.38
C ARG A 23 -7.97 0.78 -3.36
N LEU A 24 -6.68 0.45 -3.43
CA LEU A 24 -5.70 1.08 -4.34
C LEU A 24 -5.64 0.44 -5.73
N SER A 25 -6.55 -0.49 -6.08
CA SER A 25 -6.55 -1.18 -7.38
C SER A 25 -6.72 -0.27 -8.61
N PHE A 26 -7.00 1.03 -8.41
CA PHE A 26 -7.09 2.03 -9.46
C PHE A 26 -5.73 2.67 -9.82
N ALA A 27 -4.71 2.49 -8.99
CA ALA A 27 -3.36 2.96 -9.28
C ALA A 27 -2.68 2.01 -10.27
N ASP A 28 -1.86 2.57 -11.17
CA ASP A 28 -1.06 1.79 -12.11
C ASP A 28 0.13 1.10 -11.40
N GLU A 29 0.60 1.70 -10.30
CA GLU A 29 1.71 1.23 -9.49
C GLU A 29 1.44 1.49 -8.00
N VAL A 30 1.80 0.53 -7.15
CA VAL A 30 1.76 0.68 -5.69
C VAL A 30 3.11 0.28 -5.12
N LEU A 31 3.77 1.20 -4.42
CA LEU A 31 5.00 0.95 -3.66
C LEU A 31 4.66 0.90 -2.17
N VAL A 32 4.96 -0.23 -1.52
CA VAL A 32 4.81 -0.38 -0.06
C VAL A 32 6.17 -0.16 0.60
N VAL A 33 6.22 0.75 1.57
CA VAL A 33 7.40 1.02 2.39
C VAL A 33 7.08 0.60 3.81
N ASP A 34 7.61 -0.56 4.19
CA ASP A 34 7.44 -1.12 5.54
C ASP A 34 8.51 -0.57 6.49
N SER A 35 8.08 -0.20 7.70
CA SER A 35 8.95 0.32 8.76
C SER A 35 9.37 -0.78 9.76
N PHE A 36 9.83 -1.93 9.25
CA PHE A 36 10.24 -3.08 10.05
C PHE A 36 9.11 -3.62 10.93
N SER A 37 7.93 -3.84 10.34
CA SER A 37 6.79 -4.42 11.04
C SER A 37 7.13 -5.81 11.61
N THR A 38 6.47 -6.16 12.70
CA THR A 38 6.68 -7.43 13.43
C THR A 38 5.43 -8.29 13.52
N ASP A 39 4.30 -7.77 13.06
CA ASP A 39 2.99 -8.43 13.01
C ASP A 39 2.66 -9.00 11.63
#